data_AF-A0A6L6EFY9-F1
#
_entry.id   AF-A0A6L6EFY9-F1
#
_cell.length_a   1.000
_cell.length_b   1.000
_cell.length_c   1.000
_cell.angle_alpha   90.00
_cell.angle_beta   90.00
_cell.angle_gamma   90.00
#
_symmetry.space_group_name_H-M   'P 1'
#
loop_
_entity.id
_entity.type
_entity.pdbx_description
1 polymer ?
#
loop_
_entity_poly.entity_id
_entity_poly.type
_entity_poly.pdbx_seq_one_letter_code
_entity_poly.pdbx_strand_id
1 'polypeptide(L)'
;MSNQQRDREMALAKASTLANALPWLEKFQGKTVVIKFGGNAMVDDELKKAFAEDIVFLRHAGLRPVVVHGGGPQITEMLDKLGVESTFVAGYRVTTPEAMDVVRMVLTGQVQREIVGLINAHGTYAVGLSGEDA
;
A
#
# COMPACT_ATOMS: atom_id res chain seq x y z
N MET A 1 14.75 -36.04 14.64
CA MET A 1 13.81 -35.27 15.51
C MET A 1 12.41 -35.75 15.26
N SER A 2 11.60 -36.00 16.30
CA SER A 2 10.20 -36.38 16.12
C SER A 2 9.37 -35.20 15.60
N ASN A 3 8.26 -35.47 14.92
CA ASN A 3 7.37 -34.41 14.41
C ASN A 3 6.85 -33.52 15.55
N GLN A 4 6.50 -34.13 16.70
CA GLN A 4 6.08 -33.41 17.90
C GLN A 4 7.13 -32.43 18.44
N GLN A 5 8.42 -32.77 18.35
CA GLN A 5 9.47 -31.88 18.81
C GLN A 5 9.62 -30.65 17.90
N ARG A 6 9.54 -30.84 16.57
CA ARG A 6 9.55 -29.74 15.59
C ARG A 6 8.35 -28.83 15.74
N ASP A 7 7.16 -29.38 15.94
CA ASP A 7 5.93 -28.60 16.13
C ASP A 7 6.01 -27.74 17.40
N ARG A 8 6.54 -28.30 18.50
CA ARG A 8 6.77 -27.57 19.74
C ARG A 8 7.78 -26.43 19.57
N GLU A 9 8.90 -26.69 18.91
CA GLU A 9 9.91 -25.67 18.63
C GLU A 9 9.34 -24.52 17.78
N MET A 10 8.55 -24.85 16.75
CA MET A 10 7.88 -23.85 15.91
C MET A 10 6.86 -23.01 16.70
N ALA A 11 6.08 -23.65 17.57
CA ALA A 11 5.10 -22.94 18.41
C ALA A 11 5.80 -21.97 19.39
N LEU A 12 6.91 -22.39 20.00
CA LEU A 12 7.71 -21.54 20.89
C LEU A 12 8.33 -20.37 20.13
N ALA A 13 8.82 -20.60 18.91
CA ALA A 13 9.35 -19.53 18.06
C ALA A 13 8.26 -18.48 17.75
N LYS A 14 7.07 -18.91 17.30
CA LYS A 14 5.93 -18.01 17.03
C LYS A 14 5.50 -17.23 18.27
N ALA A 15 5.39 -17.90 19.42
CA ALA A 15 5.03 -17.25 20.68
C ALA A 15 6.06 -16.20 21.09
N SER A 16 7.36 -16.50 20.94
CA SER A 16 8.42 -15.54 21.23
C SER A 16 8.37 -14.32 20.31
N THR A 17 8.16 -14.52 19.00
CA THR A 17 8.01 -13.42 18.04
C THR A 17 6.85 -12.49 18.42
N LEU A 18 5.69 -13.05 18.75
CA LEU A 18 4.52 -12.27 19.16
C LEU A 18 4.75 -11.52 20.49
N ALA A 19 5.34 -12.19 21.49
CA ALA A 19 5.64 -11.57 22.78
C ALA A 19 6.63 -10.40 22.63
N ASN A 20 7.64 -10.54 21.78
CA ASN A 20 8.63 -9.50 21.51
C ASN A 20 8.06 -8.31 20.72
N ALA A 21 6.94 -8.50 20.00
CA ALA A 21 6.23 -7.42 19.31
C ALA A 21 5.37 -6.56 20.26
N LEU A 22 4.96 -7.10 21.41
CA LEU A 22 4.01 -6.45 22.33
C LEU A 22 4.40 -5.02 22.74
N PRO A 23 5.67 -4.70 23.10
CA PRO A 23 6.03 -3.32 23.47
C PRO A 23 5.79 -2.31 22.34
N TRP A 24 5.92 -2.73 21.08
CA TRP A 24 5.64 -1.88 19.93
C TRP A 24 4.14 -1.68 19.73
N LEU A 25 3.35 -2.74 19.93
CA LEU A 25 1.90 -2.67 19.85
C LEU A 25 1.34 -1.72 20.91
N GLU A 26 1.79 -1.82 22.16
CA GLU A 26 1.40 -0.90 23.24
C GLU A 26 1.79 0.55 22.91
N LYS A 27 3.00 0.77 22.41
CA LYS A 27 3.49 2.10 22.05
C LYS A 27 2.64 2.77 20.96
N PHE A 28 2.18 2.00 19.98
CA PHE A 28 1.47 2.53 18.81
C PHE A 28 -0.04 2.34 18.86
N GLN A 29 -0.57 1.72 19.92
CA GLN A 29 -2.01 1.53 20.09
C GLN A 29 -2.77 2.86 19.96
N GLY A 30 -3.80 2.86 19.12
CA GLY A 30 -4.63 4.04 18.84
C GLY A 30 -3.91 5.15 18.07
N LYS A 31 -2.63 5.02 17.72
CA LYS A 31 -1.90 6.03 16.93
C LYS A 31 -2.29 5.96 15.46
N THR A 32 -2.25 7.13 14.81
CA THR A 32 -2.34 7.22 13.35
C THR A 32 -0.96 7.02 12.75
N VAL A 33 -0.85 6.18 11.74
CA VAL A 33 0.41 5.92 11.03
C VAL A 33 0.20 6.16 9.55
N VAL A 34 0.96 7.11 9.01
CA VAL A 34 0.93 7.44 7.57
C VAL A 34 1.97 6.58 6.86
N ILE A 35 1.53 5.80 5.89
CA ILE A 35 2.35 4.82 5.17
C ILE A 35 2.38 5.21 3.70
N LYS A 36 3.57 5.57 3.21
CA LYS A 36 3.76 5.85 1.79
C LYS A 36 3.95 4.52 1.04
N PHE A 37 2.95 4.12 0.25
CA PHE A 37 3.05 2.97 -0.64
C PHE A 37 3.50 3.43 -2.04
N GLY A 38 4.60 2.88 -2.56
CA GLY A 38 5.25 3.42 -3.75
C GLY A 38 6.40 2.58 -4.27
N GLY A 39 6.88 2.89 -5.46
CA GLY A 39 8.05 2.24 -6.07
C GLY A 39 7.74 0.85 -6.61
N ASN A 40 8.75 -0.03 -6.61
CA ASN A 40 8.66 -1.38 -7.20
C ASN A 40 7.56 -2.24 -6.56
N ALA A 41 7.20 -1.98 -5.29
CA ALA A 41 6.12 -2.68 -4.61
C ALA A 41 4.74 -2.47 -5.25
N MET A 42 4.59 -1.44 -6.10
CA MET A 42 3.35 -1.18 -6.85
C MET A 42 3.27 -1.92 -8.19
N VAL A 43 4.31 -2.65 -8.59
CA VAL A 43 4.35 -3.37 -9.86
C VAL A 43 4.18 -4.87 -9.64
N ASP A 44 4.68 -5.37 -8.52
CA ASP A 44 4.61 -6.79 -8.14
C ASP A 44 3.30 -7.09 -7.39
N ASP A 45 2.50 -8.02 -7.93
CA ASP A 45 1.19 -8.36 -7.37
C ASP A 45 1.26 -9.11 -6.03
N GLU A 46 2.34 -9.85 -5.75
CA GLU A 46 2.54 -10.49 -4.45
C GLU A 46 2.85 -9.43 -3.39
N LEU A 47 3.69 -8.45 -3.71
CA LEU A 47 4.01 -7.34 -2.81
C LEU A 47 2.79 -6.46 -2.52
N LYS A 48 1.91 -6.22 -3.51
CA LYS A 48 0.66 -5.49 -3.27
C LYS A 48 -0.27 -6.22 -2.32
N LYS A 49 -0.40 -7.54 -2.45
CA LYS A 49 -1.23 -8.38 -1.56
C LYS A 49 -0.65 -8.40 -0.15
N ALA A 50 0.65 -8.64 -0.01
CA ALA A 50 1.33 -8.60 1.27
C ALA A 50 1.17 -7.23 1.95
N PHE A 51 1.28 -6.13 1.19
CA PHE A 51 1.03 -4.80 1.70
C PHE A 51 -0.41 -4.62 2.21
N ALA A 52 -1.41 -5.10 1.47
CA ALA A 52 -2.80 -5.05 1.91
C ALA A 52 -3.02 -5.83 3.21
N GLU A 53 -2.45 -7.03 3.33
CA GLU A 53 -2.46 -7.85 4.55
C GLU A 53 -1.82 -7.12 5.73
N ASP A 54 -0.70 -6.43 5.52
CA ASP A 54 -0.04 -5.62 6.56
C ASP A 54 -0.92 -4.47 7.04
N ILE A 55 -1.61 -3.75 6.12
CA ILE A 55 -2.53 -2.67 6.50
C ILE A 55 -3.68 -3.22 7.36
N VAL A 56 -4.22 -4.37 6.99
CA VAL A 56 -5.29 -5.06 7.74
C VAL A 56 -4.77 -5.52 9.11
N PHE A 57 -3.56 -6.07 9.16
CA PHE A 57 -2.90 -6.45 10.42
C PHE A 57 -2.75 -5.25 11.36
N LEU A 58 -2.22 -4.12 10.87
CA LEU A 58 -2.06 -2.91 11.68
C LEU A 58 -3.40 -2.39 12.20
N ARG A 59 -4.46 -2.46 11.37
CA ARG A 59 -5.82 -2.10 11.79
C ARG A 59 -6.31 -3.00 12.94
N HIS A 60 -6.12 -4.31 12.83
CA HIS A 60 -6.50 -5.26 13.89
C HIS A 60 -5.66 -5.11 15.15
N ALA A 61 -4.39 -4.74 15.01
CA ALA A 61 -3.49 -4.45 16.12
C ALA A 61 -3.82 -3.14 16.85
N GLY A 62 -4.88 -2.42 16.45
CA GLY A 62 -5.36 -1.21 17.12
C GLY A 62 -4.75 0.09 16.59
N LEU A 63 -4.00 0.05 15.48
CA LEU A 63 -3.49 1.25 14.83
C LEU A 63 -4.53 1.82 13.86
N ARG A 64 -4.31 3.09 13.46
CA ARG A 64 -5.12 3.78 12.45
C ARG A 64 -4.26 4.07 11.22
N PRO A 65 -4.06 3.09 10.32
CA PRO A 65 -3.24 3.29 9.13
C PRO A 65 -3.89 4.26 8.15
N VAL A 66 -3.08 5.13 7.56
CA VAL A 66 -3.45 6.03 6.46
C VAL A 66 -2.45 5.80 5.33
N VAL A 67 -2.92 5.31 4.18
CA VAL A 67 -2.06 4.99 3.05
C VAL A 67 -1.99 6.17 2.08
N VAL A 68 -0.77 6.56 1.70
CA VAL A 68 -0.52 7.55 0.64
C VAL A 68 0.18 6.85 -0.51
N HIS A 69 -0.44 6.78 -1.69
CA HIS A 69 0.12 6.06 -2.83
C HIS A 69 0.69 6.98 -3.92
N GLY A 70 1.45 6.40 -4.84
CA GLY A 70 1.92 7.06 -6.08
C GLY A 70 1.34 6.34 -7.29
N GLY A 71 1.97 6.47 -8.46
CA GLY A 71 1.56 5.73 -9.66
C GLY A 71 2.44 5.98 -10.89
N GLY A 72 3.71 6.37 -10.69
CA GLY A 72 4.60 6.83 -11.77
C GLY A 72 4.67 5.90 -12.98
N PRO A 73 4.95 4.59 -12.80
CA PRO A 73 4.96 3.62 -13.90
C PRO A 73 3.62 3.54 -14.65
N GLN A 74 2.51 3.48 -13.92
CA GLN A 74 1.15 3.38 -14.49
C GLN A 74 0.77 4.65 -15.26
N ILE A 75 1.19 5.83 -14.77
CA ILE A 75 0.98 7.12 -15.43
C ILE A 75 1.75 7.15 -16.76
N THR A 76 3.03 6.77 -16.75
CA THR A 76 3.84 6.72 -17.97
C THR A 76 3.22 5.77 -19.00
N GLU A 77 2.84 4.56 -18.58
CA GLU A 77 2.20 3.59 -19.47
C GLU A 77 0.90 4.14 -20.11
N MET A 78 0.08 4.86 -19.34
CA MET A 78 -1.16 5.43 -19.86
C MET A 78 -0.91 6.61 -20.81
N LEU A 79 0.05 7.48 -20.51
CA LEU A 79 0.42 8.58 -21.40
C LEU A 79 0.94 8.05 -22.74
N ASP A 80 1.78 7.02 -22.71
CA ASP A 80 2.28 6.36 -23.92
C ASP A 80 1.14 5.74 -24.73
N LYS A 81 0.21 5.05 -24.08
CA LYS A 81 -0.98 4.47 -24.73
C LYS A 81 -1.87 5.51 -25.41
N LEU A 82 -1.96 6.71 -24.84
CA LEU A 82 -2.77 7.81 -25.37
C LEU A 82 -1.99 8.72 -26.34
N GLY A 83 -0.69 8.47 -26.54
CA GLY A 83 0.16 9.30 -27.40
C GLY A 83 0.47 10.68 -26.84
N VAL A 84 0.34 10.88 -25.52
CA VAL A 84 0.63 12.15 -24.85
C VAL A 84 2.12 12.20 -24.50
N GLU A 85 2.85 13.09 -25.17
CA GLU A 85 4.30 13.19 -25.00
C GLU A 85 4.69 13.63 -23.59
N SER A 86 5.65 12.93 -22.99
CA SER A 86 6.19 13.25 -21.66
C SER A 86 7.52 13.98 -21.77
N THR A 87 7.53 15.27 -21.44
CA THR A 87 8.78 16.05 -21.33
C THR A 87 9.28 16.10 -19.89
N PHE A 88 10.60 15.99 -19.70
CA PHE A 88 11.24 16.14 -18.40
C PHE A 88 12.24 17.30 -18.42
N VAL A 89 12.23 18.12 -17.37
CA VAL A 89 13.16 19.23 -17.16
C VAL A 89 13.75 19.10 -15.76
N ALA A 90 15.08 19.05 -15.65
CA ALA A 90 15.80 18.89 -14.38
C ALA A 90 15.33 17.67 -13.54
N GLY A 91 14.93 16.57 -14.19
CA GLY A 91 14.43 15.36 -13.54
C GLY A 91 12.96 15.40 -13.13
N TYR A 92 12.25 16.50 -13.40
CA TYR A 92 10.82 16.65 -13.13
C TYR A 92 10.01 16.54 -14.41
N ARG A 93 8.90 15.81 -14.36
CA ARG A 93 7.93 15.77 -15.47
C ARG A 93 7.25 17.13 -15.59
N VAL A 94 7.27 17.70 -16.80
CA VAL A 94 6.41 18.83 -17.12
C VAL A 94 4.98 18.31 -17.25
N THR A 95 4.10 18.77 -16.36
CA THR A 95 2.71 18.29 -16.35
C THR A 95 1.84 19.31 -17.06
N THR A 96 1.58 19.08 -18.35
CA THR A 96 0.62 19.86 -19.15
C THR A 96 -0.81 19.63 -18.64
N PRO A 97 -1.79 20.47 -19.02
CA PRO A 97 -3.19 20.22 -18.69
C PRO A 97 -3.68 18.83 -19.12
N GLU A 98 -3.33 18.40 -20.35
CA GLU A 98 -3.64 17.07 -20.87
C GLU A 98 -2.97 15.95 -20.06
N ALA A 99 -1.69 16.11 -19.72
CA ALA A 99 -0.99 15.14 -18.87
C ALA A 99 -1.62 15.07 -17.47
N MET A 100 -2.09 16.18 -16.93
CA MET A 100 -2.76 16.22 -15.61
C MET A 100 -4.08 15.44 -15.62
N ASP A 101 -4.86 15.50 -16.70
CA ASP A 101 -6.09 14.71 -16.84
C ASP A 101 -5.78 13.20 -16.76
N VAL A 102 -4.74 12.75 -17.46
CA VAL A 102 -4.29 11.36 -17.41
C VAL A 102 -3.77 10.99 -16.02
N VAL A 103 -2.97 11.85 -15.40
CA VAL A 103 -2.45 11.64 -14.03
C VAL A 103 -3.59 11.44 -13.04
N ARG A 104 -4.61 12.32 -13.05
CA ARG A 104 -5.78 12.20 -12.18
C ARG A 104 -6.49 10.87 -12.40
N MET A 105 -6.82 10.57 -13.66
CA MET A 105 -7.53 9.35 -14.04
C MET A 105 -6.81 8.09 -13.56
N VAL A 106 -5.50 8.00 -13.75
CA VAL A 106 -4.71 6.83 -13.34
C VAL A 106 -4.63 6.73 -11.82
N LEU A 107 -4.34 7.84 -11.13
CA LEU A 107 -4.18 7.81 -9.67
C LEU A 107 -5.48 7.46 -8.96
N THR A 108 -6.60 8.13 -9.29
CA THR A 108 -7.87 7.96 -8.58
C THR A 108 -8.70 6.79 -9.13
N GLY A 109 -8.67 6.57 -10.45
CA GLY A 109 -9.51 5.59 -11.15
C GLY A 109 -8.92 4.19 -11.25
N GLN A 110 -7.59 4.06 -11.24
CA GLN A 110 -6.92 2.76 -11.36
C GLN A 110 -6.19 2.39 -10.07
N VAL A 111 -5.11 3.11 -9.75
CA VAL A 111 -4.18 2.71 -8.68
C VAL A 111 -4.85 2.73 -7.30
N GLN A 112 -5.57 3.81 -6.99
CA GLN A 112 -6.31 3.90 -5.73
C GLN A 112 -7.35 2.79 -5.59
N ARG A 113 -8.08 2.49 -6.68
CA ARG A 113 -9.13 1.46 -6.69
C ARG A 113 -8.56 0.07 -6.46
N GLU A 114 -7.39 -0.21 -7.05
CA GLU A 114 -6.67 -1.46 -6.83
C GLU A 114 -6.28 -1.64 -5.36
N ILE A 115 -5.62 -0.64 -4.76
CA ILE A 115 -5.19 -0.70 -3.34
C ILE A 115 -6.40 -0.85 -2.41
N VAL A 116 -7.44 -0.05 -2.64
CA VAL A 116 -8.69 -0.13 -1.86
C VAL A 116 -9.32 -1.51 -2.01
N GLY A 117 -9.39 -2.05 -3.22
CA GLY A 117 -9.95 -3.37 -3.51
C GLY A 117 -9.19 -4.49 -2.80
N LEU A 118 -7.85 -4.46 -2.83
CA LEU A 118 -7.01 -5.45 -2.15
C LEU A 118 -7.20 -5.42 -0.64
N ILE A 119 -7.20 -4.24 -0.02
CA ILE A 119 -7.47 -4.11 1.42
C ILE A 119 -8.89 -4.58 1.74
N ASN A 120 -9.85 -4.19 0.90
CA ASN A 120 -11.26 -4.51 1.14
C ASN A 120 -11.64 -5.96 0.88
N ALA A 121 -10.78 -6.73 0.22
CA ALA A 121 -10.93 -8.18 0.11
C ALA A 121 -10.91 -8.89 1.48
N HIS A 122 -10.36 -8.23 2.52
CA HIS A 122 -10.33 -8.74 3.90
C HIS A 122 -11.45 -8.18 4.79
N GLY A 123 -12.26 -7.25 4.29
CA GLY A 123 -13.33 -6.57 5.06
C GLY A 123 -13.44 -5.10 4.68
N THR A 124 -14.52 -4.41 5.09
CA THR A 124 -14.76 -3.01 4.70
C THR A 124 -13.89 -2.03 5.51
N TYR A 125 -12.61 -1.90 5.16
CA TYR A 125 -11.63 -1.10 5.91
C TYR A 125 -11.18 0.17 5.20
N ALA A 126 -11.02 0.13 3.88
CA ALA A 126 -10.42 1.20 3.08
C ALA A 126 -11.47 2.00 2.32
N VAL A 127 -11.24 3.31 2.28
CA VAL A 127 -11.93 4.27 1.41
C VAL A 127 -10.87 5.05 0.65
N GLY A 128 -11.02 5.15 -0.66
CA GLY A 128 -10.13 5.93 -1.52
C GLY A 128 -10.58 7.38 -1.60
N LEU A 129 -9.65 8.30 -1.38
CA LEU A 129 -9.85 9.75 -1.42
C LEU A 129 -8.72 10.42 -2.19
N SER A 130 -9.02 11.57 -2.77
CA SER A 130 -8.09 12.48 -3.42
C SER A 130 -8.08 13.83 -2.71
N GLY A 131 -7.20 14.73 -3.14
CA GLY A 131 -7.23 16.13 -2.66
C GLY A 131 -8.46 16.92 -3.12
N GLU A 132 -9.28 16.37 -4.03
CA GLU A 132 -10.49 17.01 -4.56
C GLU A 132 -11.73 16.70 -3.70
N ASP A 133 -11.66 15.71 -2.80
CA ASP A 133 -12.77 15.23 -1.97
C ASP A 133 -12.90 16.01 -0.63
N ALA A 134 -12.62 17.32 -0.64
CA ALA A 134 -12.54 18.18 0.54
C ALA A 134 -13.88 18.83 0.98
#